data_AF-A0A1I2LFH3-F1
#
_entry.id   AF-A0A1I2LFH3-F1
#
_cell.length_a   1.000
_cell.length_b   1.000
_cell.length_c   1.000
_cell.angle_alpha   90.00
_cell.angle_beta   90.00
_cell.angle_gamma   90.00
#
_symmetry.space_group_name_H-M   'P 1'
#
loop_
_entity.id
_entity.type
_entity.pdbx_description
1 polymer ?
#
loop_
_entity_poly.entity_id
_entity_poly.type
_entity_poly.pdbx_seq_one_letter_code
_entity_poly.pdbx_strand_id
1 'polypeptide(L)'
;MTADEASLLRTAADRLEQLAARTTPGDWRAGGLLASRPEVIAHAPDGGTEHVAEARARTGAWIAALSPGLAAPLAAWLRAAADAPGPAAVEVARALLQRLP
;
A
#
# COMPACT_ATOMS: atom_id res chain seq x y z
N MET A 1 3.11 -9.64 -26.48
CA MET A 1 2.31 -9.52 -25.24
C MET A 1 3.15 -9.09 -24.04
N THR A 2 4.40 -9.52 -23.93
CA THR A 2 5.30 -9.21 -22.80
C THR A 2 5.66 -7.72 -22.62
N ALA A 3 5.82 -6.96 -23.72
CA ALA A 3 6.12 -5.53 -23.64
C ALA A 3 4.99 -4.70 -23.00
N ASP A 4 3.73 -5.11 -23.23
CA ASP A 4 2.55 -4.50 -22.63
C ASP A 4 2.46 -4.83 -21.14
N GLU A 5 2.75 -6.09 -20.77
CA GLU A 5 2.80 -6.55 -19.38
C GLU A 5 3.88 -5.82 -18.56
N ALA A 6 5.08 -5.67 -19.12
CA ALA A 6 6.16 -4.92 -18.45
C ALA A 6 5.79 -3.44 -18.24
N SER A 7 5.04 -2.84 -19.18
CA SER A 7 4.51 -1.48 -19.05
C SER A 7 3.45 -1.38 -17.95
N LEU A 8 2.55 -2.35 -17.85
CA LEU A 8 1.55 -2.43 -16.78
C LEU A 8 2.20 -2.48 -15.39
N LEU A 9 3.22 -3.31 -15.21
CA LEU A 9 3.95 -3.43 -13.95
C LEU A 9 4.62 -2.12 -13.55
N ARG A 10 5.33 -1.46 -14.48
CA ARG A 10 5.97 -0.16 -14.23
C ARG A 10 4.95 0.93 -13.91
N THR A 11 3.84 0.98 -14.65
CA THR A 11 2.75 1.95 -14.39
C THR A 11 2.12 1.75 -13.02
N ALA A 12 1.91 0.50 -12.59
CA ALA A 12 1.39 0.18 -11.26
C ALA A 12 2.37 0.63 -10.17
N ALA A 13 3.68 0.42 -10.36
CA ALA A 13 4.72 0.88 -9.43
C ALA A 13 4.69 2.41 -9.26
N ASP A 14 4.66 3.14 -10.37
CA ASP A 14 4.68 4.61 -10.36
C ASP A 14 3.43 5.19 -9.69
N ARG A 15 2.23 4.65 -9.99
CA ARG A 15 0.98 5.11 -9.35
C ARG A 15 0.93 4.79 -7.86
N LEU A 16 1.50 3.65 -7.45
CA LEU A 16 1.57 3.27 -6.04
C LEU A 16 2.46 4.23 -5.26
N GLU A 17 3.64 4.58 -5.79
CA GLU A 17 4.52 5.57 -5.16
C GLU A 17 3.90 6.96 -5.12
N GLN A 18 3.22 7.37 -6.19
CA GLN A 18 2.49 8.65 -6.22
C GLN A 18 1.38 8.71 -5.17
N LEU A 19 0.66 7.61 -4.93
CA LEU A 19 -0.35 7.53 -3.87
C LEU A 19 0.31 7.63 -2.48
N ALA A 20 1.38 6.88 -2.26
CA ALA A 20 2.07 6.86 -0.98
C ALA A 20 2.67 8.22 -0.62
N ALA A 21 3.23 8.94 -1.59
CA ALA A 21 3.83 10.27 -1.39
C ALA A 21 2.86 11.34 -0.86
N ARG A 22 1.54 11.12 -1.00
CA ARG A 22 0.48 12.03 -0.51
C ARG A 22 -0.36 11.44 0.62
N THR A 23 0.05 10.31 1.18
CA THR A 23 -0.65 9.65 2.28
C THR A 23 0.14 9.85 3.57
N THR A 24 -0.55 9.97 4.72
CA THR A 24 0.10 10.17 6.03
C THR A 24 1.20 9.12 6.27
N PRO A 25 2.47 9.55 6.45
CA PRO A 25 3.59 8.64 6.62
C PRO A 25 3.64 8.06 8.03
N GLY A 26 4.62 7.18 8.28
CA GLY A 26 4.87 6.61 9.60
C GLY A 26 4.42 5.16 9.74
N ASP A 27 4.62 4.62 10.93
CA ASP A 27 4.24 3.25 11.27
C ASP A 27 2.76 3.21 11.65
N TRP A 28 1.93 2.60 10.81
CA TRP A 28 0.50 2.50 11.03
C TRP A 28 0.20 1.32 11.95
N ARG A 29 -0.44 1.61 13.09
CA ARG A 29 -0.78 0.60 14.10
C ARG A 29 -2.27 0.59 14.34
N ALA A 30 -2.83 -0.60 14.49
CA ALA A 30 -4.17 -0.73 15.06
C ALA A 30 -4.09 -0.41 16.56
N GLY A 31 -4.88 0.57 17.00
CA GLY A 31 -4.95 1.07 18.37
C GLY A 31 -6.36 1.55 18.71
N GLY A 32 -6.54 2.27 19.81
CA GLY A 32 -7.82 2.84 20.22
C GLY A 32 -8.37 2.23 21.52
N LEU A 33 -8.98 3.10 22.33
CA LEU A 33 -9.40 2.82 23.72
C LEU A 33 -10.65 1.95 23.83
N LEU A 34 -11.33 1.67 22.71
CA LEU A 34 -12.61 0.96 22.71
C LEU A 34 -12.50 -0.36 21.93
N ALA A 35 -12.72 -1.47 22.63
CA ALA A 35 -12.61 -2.83 22.08
C ALA A 35 -13.51 -3.10 20.84
N SER A 36 -14.55 -2.29 20.61
CA SER A 36 -15.48 -2.44 19.49
C SER A 36 -15.18 -1.53 18.29
N ARG A 37 -14.32 -0.53 18.43
CA ARG A 37 -13.95 0.44 17.38
C ARG A 37 -12.45 0.74 17.44
N PRO A 38 -11.62 -0.18 16.97
CA PRO A 38 -10.21 0.11 16.82
C PRO A 38 -10.01 1.16 15.74
N GLU A 39 -9.08 2.03 16.02
CA GLU A 39 -8.56 3.07 15.16
C GLU A 39 -7.25 2.60 14.53
N VAL A 40 -6.89 3.17 13.40
CA VAL A 40 -5.54 3.05 12.83
C VAL A 40 -4.85 4.39 13.02
N ILE A 41 -3.70 4.35 13.66
CA ILE A 41 -2.92 5.53 14.04
C ILE A 41 -1.55 5.42 13.38
N ALA A 42 -1.14 6.47 12.68
CA ALA A 42 0.20 6.63 12.18
C ALA A 42 1.11 7.15 13.30
N HIS A 43 2.24 6.48 13.51
CA HIS A 43 3.29 6.89 14.44
C HIS A 43 4.48 7.46 13.66
N ALA A 44 4.75 8.74 13.88
CA ALA A 44 5.88 9.43 13.27
C ALA A 44 7.19 9.18 14.04
N PRO A 45 8.37 9.25 13.38
CA PRO A 45 9.66 9.03 14.03
C PRO A 45 9.99 10.02 15.15
N ASP A 46 9.38 11.21 15.13
CA ASP A 46 9.52 12.26 16.15
C ASP A 46 8.61 12.05 17.37
N GLY A 47 7.85 10.94 17.40
CA GLY A 47 6.91 10.61 18.47
C GLY A 47 5.50 11.18 18.26
N GLY A 48 5.26 11.93 17.18
CA GLY A 48 3.93 12.38 16.80
C GLY A 48 3.00 11.22 16.43
N THR A 49 1.70 11.42 16.64
CA THR A 49 0.68 10.45 16.22
C THR A 49 -0.46 11.12 15.48
N GLU A 50 -0.95 10.50 14.42
CA GLU A 50 -2.08 10.98 13.63
C GLU A 50 -3.08 9.85 13.39
N HIS A 51 -4.37 10.11 13.60
CA HIS A 51 -5.42 9.16 13.28
C HIS A 51 -5.65 9.09 11.77
N VAL A 52 -5.50 7.91 11.15
CA VAL A 52 -5.60 7.73 9.69
C VAL A 52 -6.86 6.99 9.24
N ALA A 53 -7.46 6.15 10.08
CA ALA A 53 -8.71 5.46 9.74
C ALA A 53 -9.46 4.94 10.97
N GLU A 54 -10.79 5.08 10.97
CA GLU A 54 -11.65 4.27 11.85
C GLU A 54 -11.82 2.88 11.25
N ALA A 55 -11.68 1.82 12.05
CA ALA A 55 -11.76 0.44 11.58
C ALA A 55 -12.74 -0.42 12.38
N ARG A 56 -13.14 -1.56 11.78
CA ARG A 56 -13.71 -2.68 12.52
C ARG A 56 -12.56 -3.56 12.99
N ALA A 57 -12.76 -4.31 14.07
CA ALA A 57 -11.70 -5.15 14.68
C ALA A 57 -10.94 -6.04 13.69
N ARG A 58 -11.62 -6.59 12.68
CA ARG A 58 -10.98 -7.47 11.68
C ARG A 58 -10.35 -6.73 10.49
N THR A 59 -10.71 -5.47 10.25
CA THR A 59 -10.20 -4.70 9.10
C THR A 59 -9.02 -3.82 9.46
N GLY A 60 -8.89 -3.39 10.72
CA GLY A 60 -7.77 -2.54 11.17
C GLY A 60 -6.40 -3.17 10.92
N ALA A 61 -6.28 -4.48 11.13
CA ALA A 61 -5.04 -5.21 10.85
C ALA A 61 -4.64 -5.18 9.36
N TRP A 62 -5.61 -5.30 8.45
CA TRP A 62 -5.35 -5.21 7.00
C TRP A 62 -4.90 -3.81 6.59
N ILE A 63 -5.54 -2.77 7.13
CA ILE A 63 -5.21 -1.37 6.84
C ILE A 63 -3.79 -1.05 7.34
N ALA A 64 -3.47 -1.45 8.58
CA ALA A 64 -2.13 -1.26 9.15
C ALA A 64 -1.04 -2.00 8.35
N ALA A 65 -1.30 -3.25 7.96
CA ALA A 65 -0.35 -4.07 7.20
C ALA A 65 -0.10 -3.55 5.77
N LEU A 66 -1.11 -2.96 5.13
CA LEU A 66 -1.03 -2.39 3.79
C LEU A 66 -0.83 -0.87 3.80
N SER A 67 -0.17 -0.34 4.83
CA SER A 67 0.12 1.08 4.97
C SER A 67 1.06 1.61 3.87
N PRO A 68 1.19 2.95 3.71
CA PRO A 68 2.08 3.56 2.72
C PRO A 68 3.54 3.11 2.82
N GLY A 69 3.99 2.62 3.98
CA GLY A 69 5.33 2.08 4.16
C GLY A 69 5.66 0.89 3.23
N LEU A 70 4.64 0.17 2.74
CA LEU A 70 4.82 -0.94 1.80
C LEU A 70 5.02 -0.47 0.34
N ALA A 71 4.74 0.79 0.03
CA ALA A 71 4.73 1.27 -1.35
C ALA A 71 6.10 1.17 -2.02
N ALA A 72 7.16 1.62 -1.37
CA ALA A 72 8.53 1.56 -1.91
C ALA A 72 9.01 0.12 -2.19
N PRO A 73 8.97 -0.83 -1.22
CA PRO A 73 9.39 -2.21 -1.51
C PRO A 73 8.50 -2.90 -2.55
N LEU A 74 7.19 -2.63 -2.58
CA LEU A 74 6.28 -3.22 -3.56
C LEU A 74 6.51 -2.65 -4.98
N ALA A 75 6.73 -1.34 -5.10
CA ALA A 75 7.09 -0.69 -6.36
C ALA A 75 8.43 -1.21 -6.90
N ALA A 76 9.43 -1.37 -6.03
CA ALA A 76 10.70 -1.99 -6.39
C ALA A 76 10.53 -3.43 -6.91
N TRP A 77 9.71 -4.24 -6.23
CA TRP A 77 9.37 -5.59 -6.69
C TRP A 77 8.66 -5.59 -8.05
N LEU A 78 7.68 -4.71 -8.27
CA LEU A 78 6.99 -4.57 -9.55
C LEU A 78 7.95 -4.20 -10.69
N ARG A 79 8.90 -3.28 -10.44
CA ARG A 79 9.90 -2.89 -11.43
C ARG A 79 10.85 -4.03 -11.77
N ALA A 80 11.32 -4.79 -10.78
CA ALA A 80 12.15 -5.97 -11.02
C ALA A 80 11.39 -7.07 -11.78
N ALA A 81 10.11 -7.31 -11.43
CA ALA A 81 9.27 -8.27 -12.13
C ALA A 81 8.96 -7.87 -13.58
N ALA A 82 9.13 -6.60 -13.95
CA ALA A 82 8.94 -6.13 -15.32
C ALA A 82 10.03 -6.61 -16.30
N ASP A 83 11.18 -7.09 -15.81
CA ASP A 83 12.24 -7.64 -16.65
C ASP A 83 11.86 -9.03 -17.22
N ALA A 84 11.03 -9.77 -16.49
CA ALA A 84 10.45 -11.05 -16.91
C ALA A 84 9.04 -11.22 -16.30
N PRO A 85 8.00 -10.60 -16.90
CA PRO A 85 6.66 -10.59 -16.32
C PRO A 85 6.08 -12.01 -16.16
N GLY A 86 5.78 -12.39 -14.91
CA GLY A 86 5.03 -13.59 -14.58
C GLY A 86 3.53 -13.33 -14.45
N PRO A 87 2.66 -14.33 -14.65
CA PRO A 87 1.21 -14.15 -14.64
C PRO A 87 0.68 -13.54 -13.33
N ALA A 88 1.19 -13.99 -12.17
CA ALA A 88 0.78 -13.46 -10.87
C ALA A 88 1.15 -11.98 -10.67
N ALA A 89 2.32 -11.55 -11.18
CA ALA A 89 2.73 -10.14 -11.08
C ALA A 89 1.85 -9.25 -11.97
N VAL A 90 1.47 -9.76 -13.15
CA VAL A 90 0.52 -9.08 -14.05
C VAL A 90 -0.86 -8.96 -13.41
N GLU A 91 -1.35 -10.00 -12.72
CA GLU A 91 -2.61 -9.95 -11.98
C GLU A 91 -2.59 -8.91 -10.86
N VAL A 92 -1.50 -8.83 -10.09
CA VAL A 92 -1.32 -7.79 -9.07
C VAL A 92 -1.33 -6.40 -9.70
N ALA A 93 -0.57 -6.19 -10.77
CA ALA A 93 -0.52 -4.90 -11.45
C ALA A 93 -1.91 -4.47 -11.98
N ARG A 94 -2.66 -5.39 -12.59
CA ARG A 94 -4.05 -5.12 -13.03
C ARG A 94 -4.96 -4.78 -11.86
N ALA A 95 -4.88 -5.55 -10.77
CA ALA A 95 -5.70 -5.30 -9.58
C ALA A 95 -5.38 -3.92 -8.95
N LEU A 96 -4.11 -3.52 -8.91
CA LEU A 96 -3.70 -2.19 -8.46
C LEU A 96 -4.25 -1.10 -9.38
N LEU A 97 -4.05 -1.20 -10.70
CA LEU A 97 -4.47 -0.18 -11.66
C LEU A 97 -5.99 0.02 -11.73
N GLN A 98 -6.78 -0.96 -11.33
CA GLN A 98 -8.25 -0.84 -11.19
C GLN A 98 -8.68 -0.04 -9.95
N ARG A 99 -7.82 0.08 -8.92
CA ARG A 99 -8.15 0.62 -7.60
C ARG A 99 -7.39 1.90 -7.28
N LEU A 100 -6.19 2.06 -7.84
CA LEU A 100 -5.38 3.26 -7.70
C LEU A 100 -6.02 4.40 -8.50
N PRO A 101 -6.07 5.62 -7.92
CA PRO A 101 -6.58 6.81 -8.60
C PRO A 101 -5.72 7.23 -9.79
#